data_AF-A0A535AXS1-F1
#
_entry.id   AF-A0A535AXS1-F1
#
_cell.length_a   1.000
_cell.length_b   1.000
_cell.length_c   1.000
_cell.angle_alpha   90.00
_cell.angle_beta   90.00
_cell.angle_gamma   90.00
#
_symmetry.space_group_name_H-M   'P 1'
#
loop_
_entity.id
_entity.type
_entity.pdbx_description
1 polymer ?
#
loop_
_entity_poly.entity_id
_entity_poly.type
_entity_poly.pdbx_seq_one_letter_code
_entity_poly.pdbx_strand_id
1 'polypeptide(L)' 'MTLDLLLSSKESDLDKQIAFTAIFTDRQHTFDMADAMLHFFNHQAHHRGQLTTLISQLGYDYPITGVM' A
#
# COMPACT_ATOMS: atom_id res chain seq x y z
N MET A 1 0.65 -10.15 3.41
CA MET A 1 1.32 -8.83 3.43
C MET A 1 0.35 -7.69 3.72
N THR A 2 -0.76 -7.51 2.98
CA THR A 2 -1.73 -6.43 3.28
C THR A 2 -2.54 -6.66 4.55
N LEU A 3 -3.01 -7.89 4.77
CA LEU A 3 -3.90 -8.22 5.89
C LEU A 3 -3.15 -8.24 7.22
N ASP A 4 -1.92 -8.75 7.22
CA ASP A 4 -1.10 -8.89 8.43
C ASP A 4 -0.75 -7.53 9.05
N LEU A 5 -0.50 -6.52 8.19
CA LEU A 5 -0.22 -5.16 8.65
C LEU A 5 -1.47 -4.55 9.29
N LEU A 6 -2.64 -4.70 8.66
CA LEU A 6 -3.90 -4.14 9.15
C LEU A 6 -4.38 -4.83 10.45
N LEU A 7 -4.21 -6.15 10.54
CA LEU A 7 -4.68 -6.94 11.68
C LEU A 7 -3.76 -6.83 12.91
N SER A 8 -2.51 -6.39 12.74
CA SER A 8 -1.56 -6.19 13.85
C SER A 8 -1.42 -4.74 14.28
N SER A 9 -1.89 -3.77 13.49
CA SER A 9 -1.80 -2.34 13.78
C SER A 9 -2.96 -1.87 14.66
N LYS A 10 -2.68 -0.95 15.59
CA LYS A 10 -3.67 -0.21 16.39
C LYS A 10 -3.76 1.22 15.87
N GLU A 11 -4.89 1.89 16.11
CA GLU A 11 -5.07 3.31 15.74
C GLU A 11 -4.00 4.21 16.36
N SER A 12 -3.60 3.94 17.62
CA SER A 12 -2.52 4.64 18.30
C SER A 12 -1.14 4.50 17.62
N ASP A 13 -0.99 3.55 16.70
CA ASP A 13 0.26 3.40 15.95
C ASP A 13 0.40 4.46 14.86
N LEU A 14 -0.69 5.11 14.44
CA LEU A 14 -0.68 6.16 13.41
C LEU A 14 0.16 7.39 13.82
N ASP A 15 0.28 7.65 15.12
CA ASP A 15 1.09 8.75 15.68
C ASP A 15 2.59 8.42 15.74
N LYS A 16 2.99 7.19 15.37
CA LYS A 16 4.39 6.76 15.40
C LYS A 16 5.10 7.11 14.10
N GLN A 17 6.43 6.99 14.12
CA GLN A 17 7.27 7.10 12.94
C GLN A 17 7.83 5.73 12.54
N ILE A 18 7.95 5.49 11.24
CA ILE A 18 8.68 4.36 10.66
C ILE A 18 10.05 4.86 10.23
N ALA A 19 11.11 4.20 10.68
CA ALA A 19 12.47 4.46 10.23
C ALA A 19 13.06 3.21 9.57
N PHE A 20 13.73 3.38 8.43
CA PHE A 20 14.49 2.31 7.78
C PHE A 20 15.73 2.85 7.07
N THR A 21 16.72 1.99 6.88
CA THR A 21 17.89 2.27 6.05
C THR A 21 17.67 1.67 4.67
N ALA A 22 17.70 2.51 3.64
CA ALA A 22 17.57 2.07 2.27
C ALA A 22 18.77 1.20 1.86
N ILE A 23 18.49 -0.05 1.48
CA ILE A 23 19.50 -1.10 1.22
C ILE A 23 20.52 -0.67 0.15
N PHE A 24 20.09 0.09 -0.86
CA PHE A 24 20.94 0.44 -2.00
C PHE A 24 21.70 1.76 -1.85
N THR A 25 21.28 2.63 -0.94
CA THR A 25 21.86 3.97 -0.80
C THR A 25 22.46 4.23 0.56
N ASP A 26 22.29 3.31 1.51
CA ASP A 26 22.68 3.45 2.93
C ASP A 26 22.17 4.75 3.57
N ARG A 27 21.02 5.23 3.08
CA ARG A 27 20.37 6.44 3.59
C ARG A 27 19.32 6.04 4.59
N GLN A 28 19.32 6.72 5.73
CA GLN A 28 18.22 6.64 6.67
C GLN A 28 17.04 7.45 6.17
N HIS A 29 15.87 6.85 6.27
CA HIS A 29 14.59 7.49 5.99
C HIS A 29 13.68 7.33 7.19
N THR A 30 12.95 8.38 7.50
CA THR A 30 11.94 8.41 8.54
C THR A 30 10.67 9.02 7.98
N PHE A 31 9.53 8.38 8.24
CA PHE A 31 8.22 8.81 7.78
C PHE A 31 7.20 8.69 8.92
N ASP A 32 6.18 9.53 8.91
CA ASP A 32 5.01 9.34 9.78
C ASP A 32 4.28 8.06 9.36
N MET A 33 3.85 7.26 10.33
CA MET A 33 3.18 5.98 10.09
C MET A 33 1.90 6.17 9.29
N ALA A 34 1.13 7.22 9.59
CA ALA A 34 -0.08 7.55 8.86
C ALA A 34 0.18 7.77 7.35
N ASP A 35 1.21 8.55 7.01
CA ASP A 35 1.58 8.83 5.62
C ASP A 35 2.08 7.57 4.91
N ALA A 36 2.90 6.77 5.59
CA ALA A 36 3.41 5.52 5.04
C ALA A 36 2.27 4.51 4.77
N MET A 37 1.29 4.41 5.68
CA MET A 37 0.11 3.55 5.50
C MET A 37 -0.77 4.05 4.35
N LEU A 38 -1.05 5.35 4.28
CA LEU A 38 -1.82 5.94 3.19
C LEU A 38 -1.14 5.68 1.84
N HIS A 39 0.16 5.94 1.76
CA HIS A 39 0.96 5.66 0.57
C HIS A 39 0.87 4.18 0.17
N PHE A 40 1.01 3.25 1.12
CA PHE A 40 0.92 1.82 0.87
C PHE A 40 -0.44 1.42 0.27
N PHE A 41 -1.55 1.88 0.84
CA PHE A 41 -2.89 1.58 0.30
C PHE A 41 -3.10 2.21 -1.08
N ASN A 42 -2.65 3.45 -1.30
CA ASN A 42 -2.73 4.10 -2.60
C ASN A 42 -1.89 3.37 -3.67
N HIS A 43 -0.71 2.88 -3.32
CA HIS A 43 0.10 2.06 -4.22
C HIS A 43 -0.61 0.75 -4.60
N GLN A 44 -1.32 0.12 -3.65
CA GLN A 44 -2.13 -1.06 -3.98
C GLN A 44 -3.29 -0.74 -4.92
N ALA A 45 -3.99 0.38 -4.69
CA ALA A 45 -5.04 0.84 -5.59
C ALA A 45 -4.49 1.10 -7.00
N HIS A 46 -3.32 1.74 -7.10
CA HIS A 46 -2.63 1.97 -8.37
C HIS A 46 -2.29 0.67 -9.10
N HIS A 47 -1.65 -0.30 -8.43
CA HIS A 47 -1.31 -1.59 -9.05
C HIS A 47 -2.55 -2.42 -9.42
N ARG A 48 -3.64 -2.32 -8.65
CA ARG A 48 -4.94 -2.91 -9.03
C ARG A 48 -5.47 -2.25 -10.30
N GLY A 49 -5.36 -0.93 -10.43
CA GLY A 49 -5.69 -0.20 -11.67
C GLY A 49 -4.89 -0.69 -12.87
N GLN A 50 -3.57 -0.92 -12.70
CA GLN A 50 -2.72 -1.48 -13.75
C GLN A 50 -3.19 -2.88 -14.19
N LEU A 51 -3.44 -3.79 -13.23
CA LEU A 51 -3.88 -5.16 -13.52
C LEU A 51 -5.25 -5.20 -14.20
N THR A 52 -6.22 -4.43 -13.69
CA THR A 52 -7.57 -4.38 -14.24
C THR A 52 -7.60 -3.82 -15.66
N THR A 53 -6.73 -2.84 -15.96
CA THR A 53 -6.53 -2.35 -17.33
C THR A 53 -6.04 -3.47 -18.25
N LEU A 54 -5.01 -4.22 -17.85
CA LEU A 54 -4.47 -5.32 -18.65
C LEU A 54 -5.50 -6.45 -18.86
N ILE A 55 -6.24 -6.83 -17.82
CA ILE A 55 -7.28 -7.87 -17.90
C ILE A 55 -8.39 -7.42 -18.88
N SER A 56 -8.82 -6.16 -18.81
CA SER A 56 -9.80 -5.58 -19.72
C SER A 56 -9.32 -5.58 -21.17
N GLN A 57 -8.06 -5.20 -21.40
CA GLN A 57 -7.45 -5.19 -22.74
C GLN A 57 -7.39 -6.59 -23.37
N LEU A 58 -7.32 -7.64 -22.53
CA LEU A 58 -7.37 -9.04 -22.97
C LEU A 58 -8.82 -9.53 -23.21
N GLY A 59 -9.84 -8.70 -23.02
CA GLY A 59 -11.24 -9.02 -23.25
C GLY A 59 -11.90 -9.85 -22.13
N TYR A 60 -11.27 -9.95 -20.97
CA TYR A 60 -11.82 -10.64 -19.81
C TYR A 60 -12.46 -9.65 -18.83
N ASP A 61 -13.56 -10.06 -18.21
CA ASP A 61 -14.14 -9.35 -17.08
C ASP A 61 -13.31 -9.59 -15.81
N TYR A 62 -13.25 -8.58 -14.95
CA TYR A 62 -12.66 -8.69 -13.61
C TYR A 62 -13.68 -8.25 -12.56
N PRO A 63 -13.68 -8.87 -11.36
CA PRO A 63 -14.59 -8.45 -10.31
C PRO A 63 -14.18 -7.06 -9.79
N ILE A 64 -15.09 -6.09 -9.89
CA ILE A 64 -14.98 -4.80 -9.21
C ILE A 64 -15.14 -5.08 -7.71
N THR A 65 -14.01 -5.25 -7.02
CA THR A 65 -13.98 -5.40 -5.56
C THR A 65 -13.48 -4.09 -4.96
N GLY A 66 -14.43 -3.22 -4.64
CA GLY A 66 -14.19 -1.97 -3.91
C GLY A 66 -15.52 -1.30 -3.59
N VAL A 67 -15.87 -1.26 -2.31
CA VAL A 67 -16.94 -0.39 -1.81
C VAL A 67 -16.52 1.06 -2.10
N MET A 68 -17.46 1.87 -2.60
CA MET A 68 -17.30 3.32 -2.78
C MET A 68 -17.13 4.01 -1.43
#